data_AF-A0A3N6E0X0-F1
#
_entry.id   AF-A0A3N6E0X0-F1
#
_cell.length_a   1.000
_cell.length_b   1.000
_cell.length_c   1.000
_cell.angle_alpha   90.00
_cell.angle_beta   90.00
_cell.angle_gamma   90.00
#
_symmetry.space_group_name_H-M   'P 1'
#
loop_
_entity.id
_entity.type
_entity.pdbx_description
1 polymer ?
#
loop_
_entity_poly.entity_id
_entity_poly.type
_entity_poly.pdbx_seq_one_letter_code
_entity_poly.pdbx_strand_id
1 'polypeptide(L)' 'MKNDRLNHAGYLWAFSAITASPGAKAHYRRRRDDHGDWHAAAQRNLFNRMLGQLYHCLQHRKLFGEQTAFPIEPPAAA' A
#
# COMPACT_ATOMS: atom_id res chain seq x y z
N MET A 1 -6.44 13.19 17.97
CA MET A 1 -5.23 13.88 17.48
C MET A 1 -4.85 13.32 16.11
N LYS A 2 -4.85 14.13 15.04
CA LYS A 2 -4.27 13.73 13.74
C LYS A 2 -2.77 14.00 13.76
N ASN A 3 -1.96 13.04 13.30
CA ASN A 3 -0.53 13.26 13.10
C ASN A 3 -0.30 13.73 11.65
N ASP A 4 -0.33 15.04 11.45
CA ASP A 4 -0.27 15.62 10.10
C ASP A 4 1.08 15.41 9.42
N ARG A 5 2.17 15.36 10.19
CA ARG A 5 3.50 15.04 9.67
C ARG A 5 3.55 13.62 9.12
N LEU A 6 3.01 12.66 9.87
CA LEU A 6 2.93 11.27 9.41
C LEU A 6 2.02 11.12 8.20
N ASN A 7 0.88 11.81 8.19
CA ASN A 7 -0.02 11.78 7.03
C ASN A 7 0.68 12.32 5.78
N HIS A 8 1.36 13.46 5.88
CA HIS A 8 2.08 14.06 4.75
C HIS A 8 3.18 13.13 4.22
N ALA A 9 4.02 12.60 5.10
CA ALA A 9 5.05 11.64 4.72
C ALA A 9 4.44 10.37 4.10
N GLY A 10 3.33 9.88 4.66
CA GLY A 10 2.60 8.72 4.14
C GLY A 10 2.06 8.94 2.73
N TYR A 11 1.53 10.13 2.43
CA TYR A 11 1.07 10.47 1.08
C TYR A 11 2.22 10.50 0.06
N LEU A 12 3.34 11.13 0.40
CA LEU A 12 4.52 11.15 -0.47
C LEU A 12 5.08 9.74 -0.69
N TRP A 13 5.14 8.93 0.37
CA TRP A 13 5.60 7.54 0.27
C TRP A 13 4.70 6.70 -0.63
N ALA A 14 3.37 6.76 -0.44
CA ALA A 14 2.42 6.08 -1.30
C ALA A 14 2.51 6.54 -2.76
N PHE A 15 2.66 7.85 -2.99
CA PHE A 15 2.80 8.40 -4.34
C PHE A 15 4.01 7.81 -5.08
N SER A 16 5.19 7.84 -4.44
CA SER A 16 6.42 7.28 -5.02
C SER A 16 6.36 5.75 -5.18
N ALA A 17 5.68 5.05 -4.27
CA ALA A 17 5.55 3.59 -4.34
C ALA A 17 4.72 3.11 -5.55
N ILE A 18 3.74 3.89 -6.01
CA ILE A 18 2.89 3.54 -7.17
C ILE A 18 3.73 3.33 -8.44
N THR A 19 4.86 4.03 -8.59
CA THR A 19 5.73 3.88 -9.76
C THR A 19 6.87 2.89 -9.52
N ALA A 20 7.32 2.75 -8.26
CA ALA A 20 8.46 1.89 -7.91
C ALA A 20 8.09 0.41 -7.67
N SER A 21 6.82 0.10 -7.36
CA SER A 21 6.37 -1.25 -7.02
C SER A 21 5.12 -1.64 -7.84
N PRO A 22 5.22 -2.70 -8.67
CA PRO A 22 4.05 -3.25 -9.37
C PRO A 22 2.91 -3.64 -8.41
N GLY A 23 3.23 -4.23 -7.26
CA GLY A 23 2.25 -4.62 -6.24
C GLY A 23 1.54 -3.40 -5.62
N ALA A 24 2.29 -2.35 -5.29
CA ALA A 24 1.72 -1.09 -4.79
C ALA A 24 0.81 -0.43 -5.84
N LYS A 25 1.23 -0.44 -7.11
CA LYS A 25 0.42 0.07 -8.23
C LYS A 25 -0.88 -0.71 -8.38
N ALA A 26 -0.83 -2.03 -8.39
CA ALA A 26 -2.00 -2.89 -8.51
C ALA A 26 -2.96 -2.68 -7.32
N HIS A 27 -2.44 -2.63 -6.09
CA HIS A 27 -3.25 -2.35 -4.91
C HIS A 27 -3.93 -0.98 -5.00
N TYR A 28 -3.19 0.06 -5.38
CA TYR A 28 -3.73 1.41 -5.59
C TYR A 28 -4.81 1.43 -6.68
N ARG A 29 -4.60 0.72 -7.80
CA ARG A 29 -5.56 0.65 -8.90
C ARG A 29 -6.83 -0.08 -8.53
N ARG A 30 -6.75 -1.25 -7.90
CA ARG A 30 -7.92 -1.95 -7.33
C ARG A 30 -8.75 -1.02 -6.42
N ARG A 31 -8.11 -0.21 -5.57
CA ARG A 31 -8.82 0.77 -4.72
C ARG A 31 -9.52 1.86 -5.53
N ARG A 32 -8.86 2.38 -6.57
CA ARG A 32 -9.41 3.43 -7.45
C ARG A 32 -10.54 2.93 -8.33
N ASP A 33 -10.35 1.75 -8.91
CA ASP A 33 -11.12 1.26 -10.04
C ASP A 33 -12.27 0.36 -9.55
N ASP A 34 -12.00 -0.57 -8.61
CA ASP A 34 -13.00 -1.53 -8.13
C ASP A 34 -13.79 -1.01 -6.91
N HIS A 35 -13.13 -0.26 -6.02
CA HIS A 35 -13.75 0.29 -4.81
C HIS A 35 -14.20 1.75 -4.95
N GLY A 36 -13.87 2.43 -6.06
CA GLY A 36 -14.26 3.82 -6.30
C GLY A 36 -13.60 4.86 -5.39
N ASP A 37 -12.48 4.54 -4.74
CA ASP A 37 -11.80 5.48 -3.85
C ASP A 37 -11.30 6.71 -4.61
N TRP A 38 -11.48 7.89 -4.01
CA TRP A 38 -10.79 9.10 -4.44
C TRP A 38 -9.29 8.98 -4.20
N HIS A 39 -8.47 9.75 -4.94
CA HIS A 39 -7.01 9.64 -4.93
C HIS A 39 -6.40 9.60 -3.51
N ALA A 40 -6.80 10.53 -2.64
CA ALA A 40 -6.30 10.61 -1.28
C ALA A 40 -6.76 9.43 -0.38
N ALA A 41 -7.94 8.85 -0.64
CA ALA A 41 -8.40 7.66 0.08
C ALA A 41 -7.59 6.43 -0.33
N ALA A 42 -7.38 6.24 -1.65
CA ALA A 42 -6.58 5.14 -2.18
C ALA A 42 -5.11 5.22 -1.72
N GLN A 43 -4.50 6.41 -1.74
CA GLN A 43 -3.15 6.61 -1.19
C GLN A 43 -3.09 6.34 0.32
N ARG A 44 -4.13 6.75 1.06
CA ARG A 44 -4.21 6.48 2.50
C ARG A 44 -4.25 4.98 2.78
N ASN A 45 -5.03 4.25 2.00
CA ASN A 45 -5.09 2.81 2.13
C ASN A 45 -3.76 2.14 1.77
N LEU A 46 -3.09 2.60 0.71
CA LEU A 46 -1.79 2.10 0.30
C LEU A 46 -0.73 2.31 1.39
N PHE A 47 -0.55 3.54 1.90
CA PHE A 47 0.49 3.77 2.91
C PHE A 47 0.21 3.02 4.21
N ASN A 48 -1.05 2.88 4.63
CA ASN A 48 -1.40 2.10 5.82
C ASN A 48 -0.99 0.63 5.67
N ARG A 49 -1.18 0.05 4.47
CA ARG A 49 -0.72 -1.31 4.17
C ARG A 49 0.81 -1.40 4.22
N MET A 50 1.52 -0.42 3.68
CA MET A 50 2.98 -0.37 3.70
C MET A 50 3.54 -0.20 5.12
N LEU A 51 2.90 0.60 5.98
CA LEU A 51 3.24 0.71 7.40
C LEU A 51 3.08 -0.64 8.11
N GLY A 52 1.99 -1.36 7.86
CA GLY A 52 1.77 -2.70 8.40
C GLY A 52 2.88 -3.68 7.96
N GLN A 53 3.28 -3.63 6.69
CA GLN A 53 4.36 -4.47 6.18
C GLN A 53 5.73 -4.10 6.76
N LEU A 54 6.03 -2.80 6.89
CA LEU A 54 7.26 -2.32 7.52
C LEU A 54 7.33 -2.80 8.97
N TYR A 55 6.23 -2.64 9.72
CA TYR A 55 6.13 -3.14 11.10
C TYR A 55 6.38 -4.65 11.17
N HIS A 56 5.74 -5.45 10.31
CA HIS A 56 5.97 -6.89 10.25
C HIS A 56 7.45 -7.22 9.96
N CYS A 57 8.07 -6.55 8.98
CA CYS A 57 9.47 -6.76 8.62
C CYS A 57 10.42 -6.45 9.79
N LEU A 58 10.21 -5.32 10.46
CA LEU A 58 11.00 -4.92 11.63
C LEU A 58 10.82 -5.88 12.80
N GLN A 59 9.58 -6.27 13.09
CA GLN A 59 9.26 -7.18 14.20
C GLN A 59 9.90 -8.55 14.01
N HIS A 60 9.88 -9.09 12.79
CA HIS A 60 10.40 -10.43 12.48
C HIS A 60 11.84 -10.41 11.97
N ARG A 61 12.47 -9.24 11.87
CA ARG A 61 13.80 -9.02 11.27
C ARG A 61 13.94 -9.65 9.88
N LYS A 62 12.89 -9.49 9.06
CA LYS A 62 12.84 -9.99 7.68
C LYS A 62 13.00 -8.85 6.69
N LEU A 63 13.61 -9.16 5.56
CA LEU A 63 13.66 -8.23 4.42
C LEU A 63 12.25 -8.07 3.83
N PHE A 64 12.03 -6.90 3.22
CA PHE A 64 10.78 -6.62 2.52
C PHE A 64 10.61 -7.56 1.33
N GLY A 65 9.54 -8.34 1.33
CA GLY A 65 9.11 -9.14 0.19
C GLY A 65 7.83 -8.57 -0.42
N GLU A 66 7.88 -8.20 -1.70
CA GLU A 66 6.75 -7.55 -2.39
C GLU A 66 5.53 -8.46 -2.48
N GLN A 67 5.72 -9.77 -2.70
CA GLN A 67 4.62 -10.75 -2.77
C GLN A 67 3.90 -10.91 -1.43
N THR A 68 4.63 -10.80 -0.31
CA THR A 68 4.01 -10.79 1.03
C THR A 68 3.30 -9.46 1.28
N ALA A 69 3.90 -8.36 0.82
CA ALA A 69 3.35 -7.02 0.99
C ALA A 69 2.07 -6.81 0.18
N PHE A 70 1.99 -7.34 -1.04
CA PHE A 70 0.89 -7.20 -1.98
C PHE A 70 0.62 -8.55 -2.65
N PRO A 71 -0.12 -9.46 -1.98
CA PRO A 71 -0.49 -10.72 -2.57
C PRO A 71 -1.37 -10.44 -3.78
N ILE A 72 -0.96 -10.96 -4.92
CA ILE A 72 -1.78 -11.00 -6.12
C ILE A 72 -2.84 -12.04 -5.83
N GLU A 73 -4.09 -11.62 -5.66
CA GLU A 73 -5.19 -12.57 -5.56
C GLU A 73 -5.23 -13.33 -6.89
N PRO A 74 -5.07 -14.66 -6.91
CA PRO A 74 -5.25 -15.40 -8.15
C PRO A 74 -6.68 -15.12 -8.64
N PRO A 75 -6.89 -14.95 -9.97
CA PRO A 75 -8.24 -14.77 -10.49
C PRO A 75 -9.10 -15.92 -9.99
N ALA A 76 -10.25 -15.59 -9.40
CA ALA A 76 -11.20 -16.57 -8.90
C ALA A 76 -11.47 -17.60 -10.01
N ALA A 77 -11.19 -18.87 -9.72
CA ALA A 77 -11.46 -19.96 -10.65
C ALA A 77 -12.95 -19.95 -11.01
N ALA A 78 -13.24 -19.94 -12.31
CA ALA A 78 -14.58 -20.01 -12.88
C ALA A 78 -15.21 -21.39 -12.69
#